data_AF-A0A971N4R4-F1
#
_entry.id   AF-A0A971N4R4-F1
#
_cell.length_a   1.000
_cell.length_b   1.000
_cell.length_c   1.000
_cell.angle_alpha   90.00
_cell.angle_beta   90.00
_cell.angle_gamma   90.00
#
_symmetry.space_group_name_H-M   'P 1'
#
loop_
_entity.id
_entity.type
_entity.pdbx_description
1 polymer ?
#
loop_
_entity_poly.entity_id
_entity_poly.type
_entity_poly.pdbx_seq_one_letter_code
_entity_poly.pdbx_strand_id
1 'polypeptide(L)'
;MTYTKITSEGVKKYLPMFEASNYKYGHVSAQVDPRLITDTREMLRQGIGLKALAPNIMIKSPATKEGVYNMMLLTALGIPTNATVCFTLPQILAVAEAVRQGKAIGEANGVDYSQWRSVITLMLGRFEGAKEFKEQAAAAGVELTDEVLRWSGLAIAKKAIRILEQQGYESKLLLCSSRLGPVVDGKQKVWHIEKLAGEPVVYTINPEMIGDFLKLYEDEPIANHRGEEIPDEILAQLIKIPYFRQGYEAHGMTAEEFVNHPCSVSTAEGFAGDMGLLEEFVEKV
;
A
#
# COMPACT_ATOMS: atom_id res chain seq x y z
N MET A 1 14.87 -1.35 21.73
CA MET A 1 14.10 -0.64 22.77
C MET A 1 13.43 0.62 22.24
N THR A 2 14.07 1.37 21.34
CA THR A 2 13.57 2.67 20.85
C THR A 2 12.36 2.59 19.92
N TYR A 3 12.34 1.67 18.95
CA TYR A 3 11.20 1.55 18.03
C TYR A 3 9.87 1.34 18.78
N THR A 4 9.82 0.34 19.66
CA THR A 4 8.68 0.04 20.55
C THR A 4 8.25 1.25 21.39
N LYS A 5 9.20 2.03 21.93
CA LYS A 5 8.89 3.24 22.72
C LYS A 5 8.27 4.34 21.85
N ILE A 6 8.86 4.62 20.69
CA ILE A 6 8.33 5.60 19.72
C ILE A 6 6.93 5.18 19.25
N THR A 7 6.75 3.90 18.93
CA THR A 7 5.45 3.33 18.59
C THR A 7 4.44 3.55 19.72
N SER A 8 4.80 3.22 20.97
CA SER A 8 3.90 3.39 22.12
C SER A 8 3.50 4.86 22.38
N GLU A 9 4.43 5.81 22.23
CA GLU A 9 4.11 7.23 22.38
C GLU A 9 3.29 7.77 21.20
N GLY A 10 3.58 7.31 19.98
CA GLY A 10 2.83 7.69 18.78
C GLY A 10 1.39 7.20 18.81
N VAL A 11 1.15 5.94 19.18
CA VAL A 11 -0.18 5.31 19.16
C VAL A 11 -1.14 5.95 20.16
N LYS A 12 -0.64 6.39 21.32
CA LYS A 12 -1.43 7.07 22.38
C LYS A 12 -2.12 8.33 21.88
N LYS A 13 -1.48 9.07 20.97
CA LYS A 13 -2.04 10.32 20.40
C LYS A 13 -3.33 10.10 19.62
N TYR A 14 -3.54 8.88 19.10
CA TYR A 14 -4.69 8.53 18.28
C TYR A 14 -5.74 7.67 18.99
N LEU A 15 -5.47 7.25 20.24
CA LEU A 15 -6.42 6.46 21.04
C LEU A 15 -7.78 7.16 21.26
N PRO A 16 -7.85 8.47 21.61
CA PRO A 16 -9.14 9.13 21.80
C PRO A 16 -10.01 9.09 20.54
N MET A 17 -9.40 9.24 19.35
CA MET A 17 -10.11 9.11 18.07
C MET A 17 -10.54 7.67 17.80
N PHE A 18 -9.71 6.69 18.14
CA PHE A 18 -10.02 5.28 17.99
C PHE A 18 -11.25 4.89 18.81
N GLU A 19 -11.32 5.30 20.08
CA GLU A 19 -12.46 5.04 20.95
C GLU A 19 -13.71 5.82 20.51
N ALA A 20 -13.58 7.13 20.27
CA ALA A 20 -14.73 7.98 19.89
C ALA A 20 -15.36 7.58 18.55
N SER A 21 -14.59 6.98 17.64
CA SER A 21 -15.06 6.52 16.34
C SER A 21 -15.64 5.11 16.34
N ASN A 22 -15.81 4.48 17.51
CA ASN A 22 -16.14 3.07 17.64
C ASN A 22 -15.18 2.19 16.80
N TYR A 23 -13.88 2.44 16.98
CA TYR A 23 -12.76 1.69 16.39
C TYR A 23 -12.64 1.79 14.86
N LYS A 24 -13.35 2.74 14.24
CA LYS A 24 -13.35 2.96 12.80
C LYS A 24 -12.14 3.78 12.32
N TYR A 25 -11.71 4.75 13.10
CA TYR A 25 -10.58 5.65 12.83
C TYR A 25 -9.50 5.51 13.92
N GLY A 26 -8.40 6.26 13.83
CA GLY A 26 -7.37 6.28 14.87
C GLY A 26 -6.43 5.07 14.93
N HIS A 27 -6.48 4.17 13.94
CA HIS A 27 -5.49 3.10 13.76
C HIS A 27 -4.12 3.69 13.41
N VAL A 28 -3.06 3.11 13.97
CA VAL A 28 -1.66 3.47 13.70
C VAL A 28 -0.90 2.25 13.22
N SER A 29 -0.29 2.36 12.03
CA SER A 29 0.51 1.28 11.46
C SER A 29 1.88 1.18 12.11
N ALA A 30 2.18 0.04 12.74
CA ALA A 30 3.51 -0.34 13.21
C ALA A 30 4.09 -1.41 12.28
N GLN A 31 5.22 -1.12 11.66
CA GLN A 31 5.85 -1.98 10.66
C GLN A 31 6.78 -2.98 11.32
N VAL A 32 6.67 -4.25 10.91
CA VAL A 32 7.70 -5.27 11.24
C VAL A 32 9.02 -4.87 10.58
N ASP A 33 10.13 -5.31 11.16
CA ASP A 33 11.45 -4.95 10.71
C ASP A 33 11.63 -5.32 9.22
N PRO A 34 11.95 -4.36 8.35
CA PRO A 34 12.07 -4.58 6.91
C PRO A 34 13.15 -5.62 6.54
N ARG A 35 14.10 -5.90 7.43
CA ARG A 35 15.13 -6.94 7.25
C ARG A 35 14.57 -8.37 7.39
N LEU A 36 13.37 -8.53 7.94
CA LEU A 36 12.70 -9.81 8.16
C LEU A 36 11.79 -10.22 7.00
N ILE A 37 11.91 -9.58 5.83
CA ILE A 37 11.01 -9.74 4.68
C ILE A 37 10.84 -11.18 4.17
N THR A 38 11.78 -12.09 4.51
CA THR A 38 11.77 -13.52 4.19
C THR A 38 11.63 -14.43 5.42
N ASP A 39 11.32 -13.90 6.61
CA ASP A 39 11.15 -14.67 7.84
C ASP A 39 9.75 -14.48 8.43
N THR A 40 8.82 -15.37 8.06
CA THR A 40 7.44 -15.32 8.59
C THR A 40 7.39 -15.46 10.11
N ARG A 41 8.24 -16.31 10.68
CA ARG A 41 8.20 -16.63 12.11
C ARG A 41 8.57 -15.39 12.92
N GLU A 42 9.66 -14.72 12.55
CA GLU A 42 10.11 -13.52 13.24
C GLU A 42 9.19 -12.33 12.97
N MET A 43 8.66 -12.18 11.75
CA MET A 43 7.61 -11.17 11.47
C MET A 43 6.37 -11.37 12.33
N LEU A 44 5.91 -12.61 12.51
CA LEU A 44 4.75 -12.92 13.34
C LEU A 44 5.03 -12.63 14.81
N ARG A 45 6.16 -13.10 15.33
CA ARG A 45 6.58 -12.86 16.72
C ARG A 45 6.65 -11.36 17.01
N GLN A 46 7.28 -10.59 16.13
CA GLN A 46 7.38 -9.15 16.28
C GLN A 46 6.03 -8.45 16.13
N GLY A 47 5.20 -8.87 15.16
CA GLY A 47 3.86 -8.34 14.93
C GLY A 47 2.96 -8.49 16.17
N ILE A 48 2.94 -9.67 16.79
CA ILE A 48 2.22 -9.90 18.06
C ILE A 48 2.78 -9.00 19.17
N GLY A 49 4.10 -8.89 19.29
CA GLY A 49 4.74 -8.03 20.29
C GLY A 49 4.41 -6.54 20.12
N LEU A 50 4.41 -6.04 18.88
CA LEU A 50 4.01 -4.67 18.57
C LEU A 50 2.53 -4.44 18.86
N LYS A 51 1.66 -5.39 18.48
CA LYS A 51 0.22 -5.29 18.71
C LYS A 51 -0.11 -5.19 20.20
N ALA A 52 0.64 -5.87 21.06
CA ALA A 52 0.43 -5.84 22.51
C ALA A 52 0.67 -4.45 23.14
N LEU A 53 1.31 -3.50 22.44
CA LEU A 53 1.58 -2.16 22.97
C LEU A 53 0.33 -1.28 23.06
N ALA A 54 -0.66 -1.45 22.16
CA ALA A 54 -1.91 -0.68 22.16
C ALA A 54 -3.02 -1.30 21.28
N PRO A 55 -4.30 -1.09 21.62
CA PRO A 55 -5.43 -1.65 20.88
C PRO A 55 -5.62 -1.06 19.46
N ASN A 56 -5.15 0.16 19.21
CA ASN A 56 -5.25 0.82 17.91
C ASN A 56 -4.04 0.56 16.98
N ILE A 57 -3.17 -0.39 17.32
CA ILE A 57 -2.06 -0.79 16.45
C ILE A 57 -2.56 -1.72 15.34
N MET A 58 -2.15 -1.40 14.12
CA MET A 58 -2.26 -2.20 12.91
C MET A 58 -0.86 -2.64 12.48
N ILE A 59 -0.66 -3.93 12.21
CA ILE A 59 0.66 -4.46 11.85
C ILE A 59 0.91 -4.32 10.37
N LYS A 60 1.96 -3.60 10.03
CA LYS A 60 2.37 -3.35 8.65
C LYS A 60 3.43 -4.36 8.23
N SER A 61 3.14 -5.16 7.21
CA SER A 61 3.94 -6.31 6.77
C SER A 61 4.17 -6.27 5.25
N PRO A 62 5.37 -6.64 4.74
CA PRO A 62 5.65 -6.59 3.31
C PRO A 62 4.77 -7.57 2.52
N ALA A 63 4.43 -7.24 1.28
CA ALA A 63 3.66 -8.09 0.37
C ALA A 63 4.58 -9.08 -0.39
N THR A 64 5.50 -9.72 0.33
CA THR A 64 6.26 -10.90 -0.13
C THR A 64 5.49 -12.17 0.19
N LYS A 65 5.92 -13.32 -0.34
CA LYS A 65 5.30 -14.62 -0.02
C LYS A 65 5.18 -14.83 1.50
N GLU A 66 6.27 -14.61 2.23
CA GLU A 66 6.33 -14.75 3.68
C GLU A 66 5.49 -13.71 4.40
N GLY A 67 5.49 -12.46 3.93
CA GLY A 67 4.67 -11.41 4.54
C GLY A 67 3.17 -11.57 4.26
N VAL A 68 2.79 -12.09 3.10
CA VAL A 68 1.41 -12.51 2.77
C VAL A 68 0.96 -13.60 3.74
N TYR A 69 1.79 -14.62 3.95
CA TYR A 69 1.48 -15.67 4.91
C TYR A 69 1.42 -15.15 6.35
N ASN A 70 2.32 -14.24 6.74
CA ASN A 70 2.26 -13.54 8.03
C ASN A 70 0.95 -12.76 8.22
N MET A 71 0.45 -12.07 7.19
CA MET A 71 -0.83 -11.36 7.26
C MET A 71 -2.03 -12.30 7.41
N MET A 72 -2.00 -13.49 6.82
CA MET A 72 -3.00 -14.54 7.08
C MET A 72 -3.02 -14.91 8.57
N LEU A 73 -1.85 -15.20 9.14
CA LEU A 73 -1.70 -15.60 10.55
C LEU A 73 -2.11 -14.50 11.52
N LEU A 74 -1.68 -13.25 11.29
CA LEU A 74 -2.09 -12.10 12.09
C LEU A 74 -3.60 -11.87 12.02
N THR A 75 -4.18 -11.98 10.81
CA THR A 75 -5.63 -11.81 10.63
C THR A 75 -6.40 -12.91 11.36
N ALA A 76 -5.92 -14.16 11.35
CA ALA A 76 -6.53 -15.26 12.11
C ALA A 76 -6.53 -15.05 13.63
N LEU A 77 -5.68 -14.15 14.13
CA LEU A 77 -5.63 -13.73 15.54
C LEU A 77 -6.45 -12.45 15.81
N GLY A 78 -7.18 -11.93 14.82
CA GLY A 78 -7.94 -10.68 14.93
C GLY A 78 -7.06 -9.44 14.94
N ILE A 79 -5.80 -9.55 14.51
CA ILE A 79 -4.85 -8.44 14.49
C ILE A 79 -5.03 -7.65 13.18
N PRO A 80 -5.27 -6.31 13.24
CA PRO A 80 -5.39 -5.48 12.04
C PRO A 80 -4.11 -5.50 11.21
N THR A 81 -4.23 -5.54 9.88
CA THR A 81 -3.09 -5.67 8.96
C THR A 81 -3.00 -4.52 7.96
N ASN A 82 -1.77 -4.15 7.60
CA ASN A 82 -1.46 -3.21 6.52
C ASN A 82 -0.37 -3.79 5.62
N ALA A 83 -0.71 -4.22 4.40
CA ALA A 83 0.34 -4.65 3.48
C ALA A 83 1.19 -3.45 3.03
N THR A 84 2.50 -3.62 2.96
CA THR A 84 3.46 -2.64 2.44
C THR A 84 4.38 -3.31 1.42
N VAL A 85 5.29 -2.58 0.77
CA VAL A 85 6.14 -3.14 -0.30
C VAL A 85 5.27 -3.84 -1.36
N CYS A 86 4.15 -3.19 -1.72
CA CYS A 86 3.14 -3.70 -2.63
C CYS A 86 3.00 -2.72 -3.80
N PHE A 87 3.15 -3.26 -5.01
CA PHE A 87 3.27 -2.48 -6.25
C PHE A 87 2.36 -3.02 -7.37
N THR A 88 2.00 -4.30 -7.29
CA THR A 88 1.36 -5.01 -8.41
C THR A 88 0.01 -5.60 -8.03
N LEU A 89 -0.84 -5.83 -9.02
CA LEU A 89 -2.12 -6.52 -8.85
C LEU A 89 -1.96 -7.93 -8.27
N PRO A 90 -1.01 -8.77 -8.72
CA PRO A 90 -0.78 -10.08 -8.09
C PRO A 90 -0.48 -10.01 -6.59
N GLN A 91 0.34 -9.05 -6.15
CA GLN A 91 0.58 -8.84 -4.72
C GLN A 91 -0.72 -8.45 -3.99
N ILE A 92 -1.50 -7.52 -4.54
CA ILE A 92 -2.78 -7.09 -3.94
C ILE A 92 -3.73 -8.28 -3.77
N LEU A 93 -3.91 -9.10 -4.81
CA LEU A 93 -4.82 -10.24 -4.77
C LEU A 93 -4.33 -11.32 -3.79
N ALA A 94 -3.02 -11.59 -3.75
CA ALA A 94 -2.46 -12.54 -2.79
C ALA A 94 -2.69 -12.10 -1.33
N VAL A 95 -2.52 -10.80 -1.04
CA VAL A 95 -2.82 -10.25 0.29
C VAL A 95 -4.30 -10.37 0.61
N ALA A 96 -5.18 -9.96 -0.31
CA ALA A 96 -6.62 -9.99 -0.09
C ALA A 96 -7.12 -11.42 0.19
N GLU A 97 -6.61 -12.40 -0.54
CA GLU A 97 -6.92 -13.81 -0.34
C GLU A 97 -6.37 -14.35 0.98
N ALA A 98 -5.14 -14.02 1.35
CA ALA A 98 -4.58 -14.38 2.65
C ALA A 98 -5.38 -13.79 3.83
N VAL A 99 -5.83 -12.54 3.70
CA VAL A 99 -6.66 -11.88 4.72
C VAL A 99 -8.01 -12.58 4.84
N ARG A 100 -8.69 -12.88 3.74
CA ARG A 100 -9.95 -13.63 3.74
C ARG A 100 -9.79 -14.99 4.43
N GLN A 101 -8.76 -15.75 4.05
CA GLN A 101 -8.46 -17.06 4.65
C GLN A 101 -8.18 -16.95 6.15
N GLY A 102 -7.34 -15.99 6.55
CA GLY A 102 -7.05 -15.72 7.95
C GLY A 102 -8.31 -15.39 8.74
N LYS A 103 -9.19 -14.54 8.18
CA LYS A 103 -10.45 -14.15 8.83
C LYS A 103 -11.38 -15.35 9.00
N ALA A 104 -11.53 -16.19 7.97
CA ALA A 104 -12.33 -17.41 8.05
C ALA A 104 -11.83 -18.37 9.16
N ILE A 105 -10.51 -18.51 9.30
CA ILE A 105 -9.90 -19.29 10.38
C ILE A 105 -10.23 -18.68 11.75
N GLY A 106 -10.07 -17.37 11.90
CA GLY A 106 -10.35 -16.71 13.19
C GLY A 106 -11.82 -16.77 13.57
N GLU A 107 -12.74 -16.59 12.62
CA GLU A 107 -14.19 -16.71 12.85
C GLU A 107 -14.57 -18.13 13.31
N ALA A 108 -13.99 -19.16 12.68
CA ALA A 108 -14.18 -20.55 13.11
C ALA A 108 -13.65 -20.82 14.54
N ASN A 109 -12.71 -20.01 15.02
CA ASN A 109 -12.15 -20.07 16.38
C ASN A 109 -12.77 -19.05 17.35
N GLY A 110 -13.83 -18.33 16.95
CA GLY A 110 -14.53 -17.37 17.81
C GLY A 110 -13.76 -16.07 18.08
N VAL A 111 -12.85 -15.69 17.19
CA VAL A 111 -12.08 -14.43 17.29
C VAL A 111 -12.99 -13.21 17.05
N ASP A 112 -12.84 -12.18 17.87
CA ASP A 112 -13.55 -10.91 17.72
C ASP A 112 -12.87 -9.99 16.69
N TYR A 113 -13.65 -9.54 15.70
CA TYR A 113 -13.23 -8.62 14.64
C TYR A 113 -13.85 -7.22 14.77
N SER A 114 -14.51 -6.90 15.89
CA SER A 114 -15.15 -5.60 16.15
C SER A 114 -14.21 -4.41 15.95
N GLN A 115 -12.93 -4.57 16.32
CA GLN A 115 -11.87 -3.56 16.20
C GLN A 115 -10.94 -3.78 15.00
N TRP A 116 -11.21 -4.79 14.18
CA TRP A 116 -10.29 -5.22 13.13
C TRP A 116 -10.46 -4.44 11.83
N ARG A 117 -9.35 -4.15 11.17
CA ARG A 117 -9.29 -3.53 9.83
C ARG A 117 -8.14 -4.14 9.04
N SER A 118 -8.30 -4.20 7.72
CA SER A 118 -7.22 -4.56 6.81
C SER A 118 -7.12 -3.58 5.64
N VAL A 119 -5.90 -3.18 5.34
CA VAL A 119 -5.59 -2.32 4.19
C VAL A 119 -4.40 -2.85 3.40
N ILE A 120 -4.37 -2.53 2.10
CA ILE A 120 -3.30 -2.92 1.19
C ILE A 120 -2.64 -1.66 0.65
N THR A 121 -1.44 -1.31 1.13
CA THR A 121 -0.74 -0.08 0.71
C THR A 121 -0.07 -0.25 -0.66
N LEU A 122 -0.71 0.25 -1.71
CA LEU A 122 -0.13 0.35 -3.05
C LEU A 122 0.75 1.60 -3.20
N MET A 123 2.02 1.39 -3.55
CA MET A 123 3.02 2.46 -3.70
C MET A 123 3.14 2.97 -5.14
N LEU A 124 2.11 3.69 -5.61
CA LEU A 124 1.96 4.15 -7.00
C LEU A 124 3.23 4.82 -7.55
N GLY A 125 3.69 5.89 -6.90
CA GLY A 125 4.83 6.66 -7.40
C GLY A 125 6.17 5.92 -7.34
N ARG A 126 6.29 4.84 -6.56
CA ARG A 126 7.49 3.99 -6.56
C ARG A 126 7.48 3.01 -7.72
N PHE A 127 6.31 2.44 -8.05
CA PHE A 127 6.12 1.61 -9.24
C PHE A 127 6.41 2.42 -10.51
N GLU A 128 5.83 3.61 -10.60
CA GLU A 128 6.01 4.51 -11.75
C GLU A 128 7.44 5.02 -11.89
N GLY A 129 8.12 5.26 -10.77
CA GLY A 129 9.51 5.74 -10.76
C GLY A 129 10.56 4.66 -11.00
N ALA A 130 10.18 3.40 -11.24
CA ALA A 130 11.11 2.30 -11.38
C ALA A 130 12.00 2.45 -12.63
N LYS A 131 13.30 2.16 -12.47
CA LYS A 131 14.27 2.22 -13.56
C LYS A 131 13.90 1.23 -14.67
N GLU A 132 13.50 0.03 -14.28
CA GLU A 132 13.12 -1.06 -15.17
C GLU A 132 11.87 -0.69 -15.98
N PHE A 133 10.93 0.08 -15.40
CA PHE A 133 9.77 0.54 -16.14
C PHE A 133 10.18 1.45 -17.30
N LYS A 134 11.06 2.42 -17.01
CA LYS A 134 11.60 3.36 -18.01
C LYS A 134 12.40 2.64 -19.10
N GLU A 135 13.28 1.73 -18.72
CA GLU A 135 14.13 0.99 -19.67
C GLU A 135 13.29 0.11 -20.60
N GLN A 136 12.30 -0.59 -20.05
CA GLN A 136 11.42 -1.45 -20.84
C GLN A 136 10.43 -0.65 -21.69
N ALA A 137 10.00 0.52 -21.25
CA ALA A 137 9.19 1.43 -22.06
C ALA A 137 9.95 1.91 -23.30
N ALA A 138 11.21 2.34 -23.12
CA ALA A 138 12.08 2.74 -24.23
C ALA A 138 12.30 1.58 -25.22
N ALA A 139 12.55 0.37 -24.73
CA ALA A 139 12.70 -0.82 -25.58
C ALA A 139 11.42 -1.18 -26.35
N ALA A 140 10.24 -0.88 -25.78
CA ALA A 140 8.95 -1.09 -26.42
C ALA A 140 8.52 0.07 -27.35
N GLY A 141 9.33 1.13 -27.47
CA GLY A 141 9.00 2.32 -28.25
C GLY A 141 7.83 3.12 -27.65
N VAL A 142 7.64 3.06 -26.33
CA VAL A 142 6.60 3.81 -25.61
C VAL A 142 7.25 4.98 -24.87
N GLU A 143 6.79 6.18 -25.17
CA GLU A 143 7.18 7.39 -24.43
C GLU A 143 6.37 7.49 -23.13
N LEU A 144 7.06 7.48 -21.99
CA LEU A 144 6.43 7.70 -20.68
C LEU A 144 6.28 9.20 -20.40
N THR A 145 5.29 9.83 -21.05
CA THR A 145 4.85 11.19 -20.66
C THR A 145 4.28 11.17 -19.24
N ASP A 146 4.16 12.33 -18.59
CA ASP A 146 3.56 12.41 -17.25
C ASP A 146 2.14 11.82 -17.20
N GLU A 147 1.38 11.97 -18.28
CA GLU A 147 0.05 11.36 -18.43
C GLU A 147 0.12 9.83 -18.47
N VAL A 148 0.93 9.25 -19.38
CA VAL A 148 1.10 7.80 -19.50
C VAL A 148 1.62 7.21 -18.19
N LEU A 149 2.57 7.90 -17.57
CA LEU A 149 3.19 7.50 -16.31
C LEU A 149 2.16 7.42 -15.18
N ARG A 150 1.36 8.47 -14.96
CA ARG A 150 0.33 8.48 -13.91
C ARG A 150 -0.80 7.50 -14.18
N TRP A 151 -1.20 7.34 -15.44
CA TRP A 151 -2.21 6.34 -15.79
C TRP A 151 -1.72 4.91 -15.50
N SER A 152 -0.42 4.64 -15.50
CA SER A 152 0.10 3.30 -15.22
C SER A 152 -0.19 2.84 -13.78
N GLY A 153 0.09 3.65 -12.76
CA GLY A 153 -0.26 3.30 -11.38
C GLY A 153 -1.78 3.28 -11.17
N LEU A 154 -2.49 4.25 -11.75
CA LEU A 154 -3.94 4.36 -11.67
C LEU A 154 -4.66 3.17 -12.31
N ALA A 155 -4.14 2.63 -13.40
CA ALA A 155 -4.67 1.43 -14.06
C ALA A 155 -4.67 0.22 -13.11
N ILE A 156 -3.56 0.01 -12.40
CA ILE A 156 -3.42 -1.06 -11.41
C ILE A 156 -4.40 -0.82 -10.25
N ALA A 157 -4.46 0.41 -9.71
CA ALA A 157 -5.35 0.76 -8.61
C ALA A 157 -6.82 0.55 -8.97
N LYS A 158 -7.29 1.10 -10.09
CA LYS A 158 -8.70 0.99 -10.53
C LYS A 158 -9.10 -0.46 -10.77
N LYS A 159 -8.25 -1.25 -11.42
CA LYS A 159 -8.50 -2.68 -11.63
C LYS A 159 -8.54 -3.45 -10.31
N ALA A 160 -7.61 -3.18 -9.40
CA ALA A 160 -7.58 -3.79 -8.08
C ALA A 160 -8.86 -3.47 -7.28
N ILE A 161 -9.28 -2.20 -7.23
CA ILE A 161 -10.50 -1.76 -6.54
C ILE A 161 -11.71 -2.53 -7.05
N ARG A 162 -11.87 -2.62 -8.38
CA ARG A 162 -12.97 -3.36 -9.00
C ARG A 162 -12.99 -4.83 -8.59
N ILE A 163 -11.84 -5.51 -8.65
CA ILE A 163 -11.75 -6.92 -8.28
C ILE A 163 -12.05 -7.10 -6.79
N LEU A 164 -11.50 -6.23 -5.93
CA LEU A 164 -11.74 -6.27 -4.48
C LEU A 164 -13.23 -6.13 -4.15
N GLU A 165 -13.93 -5.17 -4.77
CA GLU A 165 -15.36 -4.98 -4.58
C GLU A 165 -16.19 -6.14 -5.14
N GLN A 166 -15.93 -6.57 -6.38
CA GLN A 166 -16.71 -7.63 -7.05
C GLN A 166 -16.59 -8.97 -6.32
N GLN A 167 -15.42 -9.27 -5.76
CA GLN A 167 -15.18 -10.49 -5.01
C GLN A 167 -15.55 -10.36 -3.53
N GLY A 168 -15.94 -9.18 -3.06
CA GLY A 168 -16.29 -8.94 -1.65
C GLY A 168 -15.11 -9.17 -0.70
N TYR A 169 -13.90 -8.79 -1.09
CA TYR A 169 -12.73 -8.87 -0.21
C TYR A 169 -12.84 -7.87 0.95
N GLU A 170 -12.31 -8.25 2.11
CA GLU A 170 -12.41 -7.49 3.35
C GLU A 170 -11.41 -6.33 3.42
N SER A 171 -10.29 -6.46 2.72
CA SER A 171 -9.24 -5.44 2.68
C SER A 171 -9.63 -4.28 1.76
N LYS A 172 -9.34 -3.05 2.20
CA LYS A 172 -9.44 -1.85 1.35
C LYS A 172 -8.09 -1.49 0.75
N LEU A 173 -8.09 -0.99 -0.48
CA LEU A 173 -6.88 -0.45 -1.07
C LEU A 173 -6.51 0.88 -0.38
N LEU A 174 -5.24 1.02 0.02
CA LEU A 174 -4.66 2.23 0.56
C LEU A 174 -3.60 2.74 -0.42
N LEU A 175 -3.69 4.00 -0.81
CA LEU A 175 -2.79 4.59 -1.80
C LEU A 175 -1.75 5.46 -1.11
N CYS A 176 -0.49 5.28 -1.50
CA CYS A 176 0.63 6.06 -0.99
C CYS A 176 1.61 6.43 -2.09
N SER A 177 2.66 7.15 -1.70
CA SER A 177 3.70 7.59 -2.63
C SER A 177 3.10 8.40 -3.78
N SER A 178 2.14 9.28 -3.46
CA SER A 178 1.56 10.20 -4.43
C SER A 178 2.63 11.08 -5.09
N ARG A 179 2.38 11.50 -6.31
CA ARG A 179 3.24 12.37 -7.11
C ARG A 179 2.39 13.41 -7.81
N LEU A 180 3.01 14.52 -8.19
CA LEU A 180 2.39 15.48 -9.11
C LEU A 180 2.09 14.78 -10.44
N GLY A 181 0.97 15.13 -11.05
CA GLY A 181 0.53 14.61 -12.33
C GLY A 181 0.94 15.48 -13.52
N PRO A 182 0.27 15.37 -14.66
CA PRO A 182 0.50 16.27 -15.79
C PRO A 182 -0.07 17.67 -15.51
N VAL A 183 0.36 18.63 -16.33
CA VAL A 183 -0.27 19.95 -16.44
C VAL A 183 -1.42 19.84 -17.44
N VAL A 184 -2.65 20.12 -16.99
CA VAL A 184 -3.86 20.10 -17.82
C VAL A 184 -4.46 21.50 -17.81
N ASP A 185 -4.70 22.07 -18.99
CA ASP A 185 -5.20 23.44 -19.16
C ASP A 185 -4.40 24.50 -18.38
N GLY A 186 -3.08 24.33 -18.37
CA GLY A 186 -2.14 25.22 -17.67
C GLY A 186 -2.08 25.04 -16.15
N LYS A 187 -2.77 24.02 -15.60
CA LYS A 187 -2.79 23.75 -14.15
C LYS A 187 -2.14 22.41 -13.82
N GLN A 188 -1.22 22.43 -12.86
CA GLN A 188 -0.58 21.25 -12.32
C GLN A 188 -1.63 20.39 -11.57
N LYS A 189 -1.80 19.13 -11.97
CA LYS A 189 -2.75 18.21 -11.34
C LYS A 189 -2.07 17.23 -10.38
N VAL A 190 -2.85 16.54 -9.55
CA VAL A 190 -2.44 15.42 -8.67
C VAL A 190 -3.35 14.22 -8.94
N TRP A 191 -3.14 13.57 -10.09
CA TRP A 191 -4.03 12.51 -10.58
C TRP A 191 -4.12 11.27 -9.68
N HIS A 192 -3.11 10.96 -8.86
CA HIS A 192 -3.20 9.89 -7.86
C HIS A 192 -4.33 10.10 -6.85
N ILE A 193 -4.79 11.35 -6.68
CA ILE A 193 -5.91 11.71 -5.82
C ILE A 193 -7.15 11.99 -6.67
N GLU A 194 -7.05 12.89 -7.66
CA GLU A 194 -8.17 13.32 -8.49
C GLU A 194 -8.87 12.14 -9.19
N LYS A 195 -8.14 11.30 -9.92
CA LYS A 195 -8.71 10.23 -10.77
C LYS A 195 -9.24 9.03 -9.99
N LEU A 196 -9.13 9.05 -8.67
CA LEU A 196 -9.66 8.03 -7.76
C LEU A 196 -10.67 8.61 -6.77
N ALA A 197 -11.03 9.89 -6.91
CA ALA A 197 -12.07 10.50 -6.11
C ALA A 197 -13.41 9.76 -6.28
N GLY A 198 -14.03 9.38 -5.16
CA GLY A 198 -15.27 8.59 -5.12
C GLY A 198 -15.06 7.07 -5.05
N GLU A 199 -13.85 6.58 -5.32
CA GLU A 199 -13.51 5.17 -5.10
C GLU A 199 -13.40 4.84 -3.59
N PRO A 200 -13.67 3.59 -3.17
CA PRO A 200 -13.65 3.17 -1.76
C PRO A 200 -12.21 2.96 -1.21
N VAL A 201 -11.33 3.92 -1.43
CA VAL A 201 -9.91 3.84 -1.07
C VAL A 201 -9.59 4.61 0.21
N VAL A 202 -8.45 4.28 0.81
CA VAL A 202 -7.80 5.06 1.88
C VAL A 202 -6.56 5.73 1.31
N TYR A 203 -6.19 6.90 1.83
CA TYR A 203 -4.95 7.57 1.45
C TYR A 203 -4.00 7.68 2.64
N THR A 204 -2.71 7.49 2.38
CA THR A 204 -1.64 8.00 3.27
C THR A 204 -0.80 8.99 2.48
N ILE A 205 -0.82 10.24 2.91
CA ILE A 205 -0.22 11.37 2.21
C ILE A 205 0.73 12.06 3.19
N ASN A 206 1.93 12.40 2.73
CA ASN A 206 2.86 13.17 3.56
C ASN A 206 2.38 14.63 3.68
N PRO A 207 2.82 15.38 4.71
CA PRO A 207 2.36 16.76 4.92
C PRO A 207 2.60 17.69 3.72
N GLU A 208 3.71 17.51 3.00
CA GLU A 208 4.06 18.31 1.82
C GLU A 208 3.04 18.11 0.69
N MET A 209 2.75 16.87 0.30
CA MET A 209 1.77 16.56 -0.74
C MET A 209 0.34 16.93 -0.32
N ILE A 210 0.01 16.89 0.98
CA ILE A 210 -1.25 17.46 1.47
C ILE A 210 -1.29 18.96 1.18
N GLY A 211 -0.21 19.68 1.52
CA GLY A 211 -0.09 21.12 1.25
C GLY A 211 -0.20 21.44 -0.25
N ASP A 212 0.55 20.72 -1.09
CA ASP A 212 0.50 20.89 -2.54
C ASP A 212 -0.89 20.64 -3.09
N PHE A 213 -1.53 19.53 -2.68
CA PHE A 213 -2.87 19.19 -3.13
C PHE A 213 -3.91 20.24 -2.71
N LEU A 214 -3.91 20.67 -1.44
CA LEU A 214 -4.85 21.69 -0.97
C LEU A 214 -4.69 23.01 -1.72
N LYS A 215 -3.46 23.37 -2.11
CA LYS A 215 -3.17 24.61 -2.83
C LYS A 215 -3.51 24.51 -4.32
N LEU A 216 -3.25 23.37 -4.95
CA LEU A 216 -3.56 23.13 -6.37
C LEU A 216 -5.06 23.01 -6.65
N TYR A 217 -5.84 22.57 -5.66
CA TYR A 217 -7.28 22.34 -5.78
C TYR A 217 -8.12 23.31 -4.93
N GLU A 218 -7.55 24.43 -4.46
CA GLU A 218 -8.24 25.40 -3.58
C GLU A 218 -9.54 25.92 -4.22
N ASP A 219 -9.48 26.27 -5.51
CA ASP A 219 -10.61 26.82 -6.27
C ASP A 219 -11.28 25.80 -7.21
N GLU A 220 -10.91 24.52 -7.13
CA GLU A 220 -11.39 23.47 -8.03
C GLU A 220 -12.02 22.31 -7.26
N PRO A 221 -13.37 22.20 -7.24
CA PRO A 221 -14.00 21.03 -6.64
C PRO A 221 -13.63 19.78 -7.44
N ILE A 222 -13.20 18.74 -6.71
CA ILE A 222 -12.83 17.46 -7.32
C ILE A 222 -14.09 16.71 -7.69
N ALA A 223 -14.24 16.41 -8.98
CA ALA A 223 -15.35 15.63 -9.48
C ALA A 223 -15.30 14.18 -8.97
N ASN A 224 -16.44 13.49 -9.01
CA ASN A 224 -16.49 12.07 -8.75
C ASN A 224 -15.97 11.30 -9.98
N HIS A 225 -14.91 10.52 -9.80
CA HIS A 225 -14.24 9.72 -10.82
C HIS A 225 -14.44 8.21 -10.60
N ARG A 226 -15.38 7.82 -9.73
CA ARG A 226 -15.69 6.43 -9.44
C ARG A 226 -16.15 5.70 -10.71
N GLY A 227 -15.52 4.58 -10.99
CA GLY A 227 -15.82 3.76 -12.17
C GLY A 227 -15.32 4.36 -13.50
N GLU A 228 -14.64 5.51 -13.50
CA GLU A 228 -13.95 6.01 -14.69
C GLU A 228 -12.87 5.01 -15.11
N GLU A 229 -12.94 4.54 -16.35
CA GLU A 229 -11.91 3.71 -16.96
C GLU A 229 -10.73 4.55 -17.41
N ILE A 230 -9.55 3.94 -17.46
CA ILE A 230 -8.38 4.55 -18.09
C ILE A 230 -8.60 4.61 -19.61
N PRO A 231 -8.00 5.58 -20.33
CA PRO A 231 -8.13 5.64 -21.79
C PRO A 231 -7.57 4.40 -22.49
N ASP A 232 -8.32 3.83 -23.43
CA ASP A 232 -7.94 2.61 -24.15
C ASP A 232 -6.60 2.75 -24.89
N GLU A 233 -6.35 3.92 -25.49
CA GLU A 233 -5.10 4.20 -26.19
C GLU A 233 -3.89 4.21 -25.26
N ILE A 234 -4.07 4.68 -24.02
CA ILE A 234 -3.01 4.68 -23.00
C ILE A 234 -2.79 3.25 -22.50
N LEU A 235 -3.84 2.49 -22.23
CA LEU A 235 -3.73 1.08 -21.84
C LEU A 235 -3.05 0.25 -22.94
N ALA A 236 -3.39 0.47 -24.20
CA ALA A 236 -2.80 -0.22 -25.34
C ALA A 236 -1.30 0.08 -25.49
N GLN A 237 -0.84 1.27 -25.09
CA GLN A 237 0.59 1.59 -24.98
C GLN A 237 1.22 0.85 -23.81
N LEU A 238 0.63 0.96 -22.61
CA LEU A 238 1.18 0.40 -21.38
C LEU A 238 1.34 -1.13 -21.43
N ILE A 239 0.38 -1.88 -22.00
CA ILE A 239 0.44 -3.34 -22.12
C ILE A 239 1.66 -3.83 -22.94
N LYS A 240 2.19 -3.00 -23.85
CA LYS A 240 3.40 -3.32 -24.61
C LYS A 240 4.63 -3.44 -23.71
N ILE A 241 4.62 -2.75 -22.56
CA ILE A 241 5.74 -2.70 -21.63
C ILE A 241 5.66 -3.92 -20.68
N PRO A 242 6.62 -4.86 -20.71
CA PRO A 242 6.54 -6.07 -19.90
C PRO A 242 6.44 -5.80 -18.39
N TYR A 243 7.15 -4.80 -17.87
CA TYR A 243 7.08 -4.35 -16.48
C TYR A 243 5.66 -3.98 -16.06
N PHE A 244 4.96 -3.18 -16.87
CA PHE A 244 3.57 -2.82 -16.61
C PHE A 244 2.66 -4.04 -16.69
N ARG A 245 2.82 -4.87 -17.71
CA ARG A 245 2.00 -6.08 -17.91
C ARG A 245 2.12 -7.04 -16.72
N GLN A 246 3.34 -7.30 -16.26
CA GLN A 246 3.62 -8.09 -15.06
C GLN A 246 2.90 -7.52 -13.83
N GLY A 247 2.89 -6.19 -13.69
CA GLY A 247 2.22 -5.49 -12.59
C GLY A 247 0.69 -5.46 -12.68
N TYR A 248 0.13 -5.45 -13.90
CA TYR A 248 -1.29 -5.21 -14.17
C TYR A 248 -2.13 -6.48 -14.37
N GLU A 249 -1.52 -7.58 -14.81
CA GLU A 249 -2.21 -8.85 -14.99
C GLU A 249 -2.39 -9.59 -13.67
N ALA A 250 -3.57 -10.19 -13.44
CA ALA A 250 -3.89 -10.88 -12.19
C ALA A 250 -2.96 -12.07 -11.88
N HIS A 251 -2.38 -12.67 -12.94
CA HIS A 251 -1.41 -13.75 -12.87
C HIS A 251 -0.06 -13.35 -13.48
N GLY A 252 0.26 -12.05 -13.51
CA GLY A 252 1.48 -11.53 -14.11
C GLY A 252 2.76 -11.95 -13.39
N MET A 253 2.66 -12.36 -12.12
CA MET A 253 3.77 -12.88 -11.32
C MET A 253 3.27 -13.82 -10.21
N THR A 254 4.12 -14.76 -9.82
CA THR A 254 3.93 -15.70 -8.71
C THR A 254 4.36 -15.10 -7.38
N ALA A 255 3.93 -15.70 -6.26
CA ALA A 255 4.29 -15.21 -4.92
C ALA A 255 5.80 -15.27 -4.65
N GLU A 256 6.49 -16.27 -5.20
CA GLU A 256 7.94 -16.45 -5.13
C GLU A 256 8.69 -15.28 -5.79
N GLU A 257 8.10 -14.64 -6.79
CA GLU A 257 8.71 -13.50 -7.51
C GLU A 257 8.51 -12.17 -6.78
N PHE A 258 7.57 -12.07 -5.82
CA PHE A 258 7.24 -10.80 -5.16
C PHE A 258 8.45 -10.15 -4.49
N VAL A 259 9.33 -10.94 -3.87
CA VAL A 259 10.54 -10.44 -3.19
C VAL A 259 11.60 -9.94 -4.18
N ASN A 260 11.61 -10.49 -5.39
CA ASN A 260 12.59 -10.17 -6.44
C ASN A 260 12.11 -9.06 -7.38
N HIS A 261 10.86 -8.62 -7.27
CA HIS A 261 10.36 -7.51 -8.07
C HIS A 261 11.22 -6.25 -7.81
N PRO A 262 11.66 -5.49 -8.83
CA PRO A 262 12.63 -4.42 -8.65
C PRO A 262 12.23 -3.35 -7.62
N CYS A 263 10.94 -2.99 -7.56
CA CYS A 263 10.45 -2.08 -6.54
C CYS A 263 10.45 -2.68 -5.14
N SER A 264 10.26 -4.00 -5.01
CA SER A 264 10.33 -4.70 -3.74
C SER A 264 11.75 -4.68 -3.19
N VAL A 265 12.73 -5.01 -4.03
CA VAL A 265 14.16 -5.00 -3.68
C VAL A 265 14.59 -3.60 -3.24
N SER A 266 14.45 -2.61 -4.13
CA SER A 266 14.89 -1.23 -3.85
C SER A 266 14.17 -0.60 -2.65
N THR A 267 12.88 -0.91 -2.45
CA THR A 267 12.14 -0.41 -1.28
C THR A 267 12.55 -1.10 0.01
N ALA A 268 12.77 -2.41 0.00
CA ALA A 268 13.22 -3.15 1.16
C ALA A 268 14.62 -2.71 1.59
N GLU A 269 15.54 -2.52 0.64
CA GLU A 269 16.88 -1.97 0.88
C GLU A 269 16.81 -0.58 1.51
N GLY A 270 15.98 0.32 0.95
CA GLY A 270 15.78 1.65 1.50
C GLY A 270 15.25 1.61 2.94
N PHE A 271 14.22 0.80 3.21
CA PHE A 271 13.68 0.67 4.56
C PHE A 271 14.67 0.03 5.54
N ALA A 272 15.47 -0.95 5.10
CA ALA A 272 16.51 -1.53 5.93
C ALA A 272 17.60 -0.50 6.27
N GLY A 273 17.98 0.35 5.30
CA GLY A 273 18.89 1.47 5.52
C GLY A 273 18.36 2.48 6.52
N ASP A 274 17.08 2.89 6.40
CA ASP A 274 16.41 3.80 7.33
C ASP A 274 16.39 3.24 8.77
N MET A 275 16.20 1.93 8.93
CA MET A 275 16.27 1.28 10.23
C MET A 275 17.69 1.31 10.82
N GLY A 276 18.72 1.13 9.99
CA GLY A 276 20.12 1.29 10.42
C GLY A 276 20.40 2.70 10.92
N LEU A 277 19.91 3.73 10.21
CA LEU A 277 20.04 5.12 10.65
C LEU A 277 19.32 5.40 11.98
N LEU A 278 18.15 4.81 12.19
CA LEU A 278 17.44 4.90 13.47
C LEU A 278 18.23 4.25 14.61
N GLU A 279 18.81 3.07 14.38
CA GLU A 279 19.65 2.36 15.35
C GLU A 279 20.90 3.21 15.69
N GLU A 280 21.59 3.74 14.70
CA GLU A 280 22.75 4.63 14.90
C GLU A 280 22.40 5.90 15.66
N PHE A 281 21.25 6.52 15.37
CA PHE A 281 20.81 7.71 16.08
C PHE A 281 20.59 7.41 17.56
N VAL A 282 20.00 6.25 17.87
CA VAL A 282 19.74 5.81 19.24
C VAL A 282 21.02 5.49 20.00
N GLU A 283 22.02 4.88 19.36
CA GLU A 283 23.30 4.58 20.03
C GLU A 283 24.07 5.85 20.43
N LYS A 284 23.81 6.98 19.75
CA LYS A 284 24.48 8.26 19.99
C LYS A 284 23.78 9.15 21.02
N VAL A 285 22.60 8.78 21.52
CA VAL A 285 21.76 9.56 22.46
C VAL A 285 21.58 8.82 23.77
#